data_AF-A0A922VK07-F1
#
_entry.id   AF-A0A922VK07-F1
#
_cell.length_a   1.000
_cell.length_b   1.000
_cell.length_c   1.000
_cell.angle_alpha   90.00
_cell.angle_beta   90.00
_cell.angle_gamma   90.00
#
_symmetry.space_group_name_H-M   'P 1'
#
loop_
_entity.id
_entity.type
_entity.pdbx_description
1 polymer ?
#
loop_
_entity_poly.entity_id
_entity_poly.type
_entity_poly.pdbx_seq_one_letter_code
_entity_poly.pdbx_strand_id
1 'polypeptide(L)'
;MHAGGRLGLLKALPSEWLPQNADEDFARELERYMSRAAIIGGEWGEAQLGSRPTMSVPLPVAVASFIRGYVRTFADEWVTERAREISDAVAAGLDAGEPMDRIAARLRDVFEGTMSRERATVIARTETIRASSAGALERYREAGVTDKEWSADGEGTCAQCQALHGEQRPMDRPFTGGIDAPPAHPDCRCATLPVLPEYGERGGLKV
;
A
#
# COMPACT_ATOMS: atom_id res chain seq x y z
N MET A 1 29.83 -3.40 -12.52
CA MET A 1 29.27 -2.68 -13.68
C MET A 1 28.37 -3.65 -14.44
N HIS A 2 27.25 -3.12 -14.95
CA HIS A 2 26.18 -3.77 -15.76
C HIS A 2 24.95 -4.30 -14.99
N ALA A 3 24.21 -3.36 -14.40
CA ALA A 3 22.75 -3.46 -14.30
C ALA A 3 22.16 -3.04 -15.66
N GLY A 4 22.17 -3.97 -16.61
CA GLY A 4 21.68 -3.74 -17.97
C GLY A 4 20.81 -4.92 -18.37
N GLY A 5 19.57 -4.94 -17.93
CA GLY A 5 18.66 -6.02 -18.31
C GLY A 5 17.24 -5.71 -17.89
N ARG A 6 16.37 -5.62 -18.90
CA ARG A 6 14.88 -5.60 -18.83
C ARG A 6 14.15 -4.25 -18.93
N LEU A 7 14.78 -3.22 -19.50
CA LEU A 7 14.07 -2.07 -20.11
C LEU A 7 13.89 -2.20 -21.64
N GLY A 8 14.27 -3.34 -22.23
CA GLY A 8 14.38 -3.49 -23.70
C GLY A 8 13.04 -3.51 -24.45
N LEU A 9 11.96 -3.99 -23.82
CA LEU A 9 10.67 -4.15 -24.49
C LEU A 9 9.89 -2.83 -24.63
N LEU A 10 10.00 -1.94 -23.64
CA LEU A 10 9.38 -0.60 -23.72
C LEU A 10 10.11 0.31 -24.73
N LYS A 11 11.40 0.09 -24.97
CA LYS A 11 12.19 0.86 -25.97
C LYS A 11 11.89 0.50 -27.43
N ALA A 12 11.07 -0.53 -27.68
CA ALA A 12 10.73 -1.00 -29.03
C ALA A 12 9.39 -0.44 -29.56
N LEU A 13 8.65 0.31 -28.75
CA LEU A 13 7.42 0.99 -29.16
C LEU A 13 7.73 2.39 -29.71
N PRO A 14 6.94 2.90 -30.67
CA PRO A 14 7.08 4.28 -31.13
C PRO A 14 7.03 5.25 -29.95
N SER A 15 8.01 6.15 -29.85
CA SER A 15 8.18 7.09 -28.72
C SER A 15 6.98 8.01 -28.49
N GLU A 16 6.17 8.20 -29.52
CA GLU A 16 4.92 8.95 -29.54
C GLU A 16 3.75 8.21 -28.87
N TRP A 17 3.86 6.90 -28.64
CA TRP A 17 2.80 6.05 -28.05
C TRP A 17 3.02 5.79 -26.55
N LEU A 18 4.19 6.16 -26.03
CA LEU A 18 4.49 6.08 -24.62
C LEU A 18 4.45 7.48 -24.02
N PRO A 19 3.78 7.68 -22.86
CA PRO A 19 3.97 8.90 -22.10
C PRO A 19 5.48 9.04 -21.81
N GLN A 20 6.06 10.18 -22.18
CA GLN A 20 7.52 10.40 -22.16
C GLN A 20 8.16 10.08 -20.80
N ASN A 21 7.39 10.20 -19.71
CA ASN A 21 7.79 9.87 -18.34
C ASN A 21 6.73 9.01 -17.60
N ALA A 22 6.08 8.07 -18.30
CA ALA A 22 4.95 7.29 -17.75
C ALA A 22 5.21 6.74 -16.34
N ASP A 23 6.42 6.21 -16.10
CA ASP A 23 6.81 5.63 -14.81
C ASP A 23 6.99 6.70 -13.73
N GLU A 24 7.57 7.86 -14.06
CA GLU A 24 7.75 8.97 -13.11
C GLU A 24 6.44 9.67 -12.79
N ASP A 25 5.56 9.85 -13.78
CA ASP A 25 4.23 10.44 -13.59
C ASP A 25 3.32 9.51 -12.81
N PHE A 26 3.35 8.20 -13.09
CA PHE A 26 2.67 7.20 -12.27
C PHE A 26 3.17 7.20 -10.83
N ALA A 27 4.49 7.19 -10.61
CA ALA A 27 5.08 7.24 -9.28
C ALA A 27 4.68 8.52 -8.52
N ARG A 28 4.62 9.67 -9.21
CA ARG A 28 4.21 10.94 -8.63
C ARG A 28 2.74 10.93 -8.19
N GLU A 29 1.87 10.32 -8.99
CA GLU A 29 0.45 10.18 -8.70
C GLU A 29 0.21 9.23 -7.53
N LEU A 30 0.95 8.12 -7.51
CA LEU A 30 0.90 7.16 -6.42
C LEU A 30 1.44 7.75 -5.12
N GLU A 31 2.53 8.53 -5.15
CA GLU A 31 3.03 9.26 -3.99
C GLU A 31 1.99 10.25 -3.47
N ARG A 32 1.30 11.00 -4.34
CA ARG A 32 0.20 11.89 -3.95
C ARG A 32 -0.93 11.12 -3.24
N TYR A 33 -1.36 10.00 -3.82
CA TYR A 33 -2.42 9.18 -3.26
C TYR A 33 -2.04 8.60 -1.90
N MET A 34 -0.88 7.95 -1.80
CA MET A 34 -0.38 7.32 -0.57
C MET A 34 -0.17 8.36 0.53
N SER A 35 0.30 9.57 0.18
CA SER A 35 0.43 10.68 1.12
C SER A 35 -0.91 11.09 1.70
N ARG A 36 -1.96 11.19 0.88
CA ARG A 36 -3.32 11.51 1.36
C ARG A 36 -3.86 10.41 2.26
N ALA A 37 -3.68 9.14 1.90
CA ALA A 37 -4.11 8.02 2.73
C ALA A 37 -3.41 8.00 4.10
N ALA A 38 -2.11 8.32 4.15
CA ALA A 38 -1.37 8.42 5.40
C ALA A 38 -1.86 9.58 6.30
N ILE A 39 -2.17 10.74 5.71
CA ILE A 39 -2.76 11.87 6.46
C ILE A 39 -4.08 11.43 7.11
N ILE A 40 -4.98 10.83 6.33
CA ILE A 40 -6.27 10.32 6.85
C ILE A 40 -6.03 9.31 7.98
N GLY A 41 -5.03 8.45 7.83
CA GLY A 41 -4.65 7.47 8.85
C GLY A 41 -4.27 8.09 10.18
N GLY A 42 -3.44 9.14 10.21
CA GLY A 42 -3.13 9.81 11.48
C GLY A 42 -4.16 10.82 11.95
N GLU A 43 -5.03 11.35 11.08
CA GLU A 43 -6.26 12.04 11.53
C GLU A 43 -7.16 11.06 12.29
N TRP A 44 -7.32 9.84 11.78
CA TRP A 44 -8.05 8.78 12.47
C TRP A 44 -7.34 8.35 13.75
N GLY A 45 -6.01 8.19 13.71
CA GLY A 45 -5.22 7.93 14.90
C GLY A 45 -5.40 9.01 15.95
N GLU A 46 -5.47 10.28 15.53
CA GLU A 46 -5.73 11.39 16.45
C GLU A 46 -7.12 11.34 17.08
N ALA A 47 -8.14 11.03 16.29
CA ALA A 47 -9.50 10.93 16.79
C ALA A 47 -9.60 9.91 17.95
N GLN A 48 -8.80 8.85 17.91
CA GLN A 48 -8.74 7.84 18.96
C GLN A 48 -8.00 8.31 20.22
N LEU A 49 -7.05 9.23 20.06
CA LEU A 49 -6.33 9.84 21.18
C LEU A 49 -7.15 10.94 21.88
N GLY A 50 -8.34 11.30 21.35
CA GLY A 50 -9.16 12.40 21.89
C GLY A 50 -8.48 13.78 21.82
N SER A 51 -7.47 13.94 20.96
CA SER A 51 -6.62 15.14 20.87
C SER A 51 -6.93 15.97 19.60
N ARG A 52 -6.39 17.21 19.48
CA ARG A 52 -6.61 18.08 18.31
C ARG A 52 -5.62 17.76 17.18
N PRO A 53 -6.07 17.65 15.91
CA PRO A 53 -5.21 17.22 14.79
C PRO A 53 -3.90 18.01 14.69
N THR A 54 -2.76 17.31 14.84
CA THR A 54 -1.41 17.84 14.57
C THR A 54 -0.85 17.35 13.24
N MET A 55 -1.33 16.23 12.71
CA MET A 55 -0.97 15.76 11.37
C MET A 55 -1.54 16.72 10.33
N SER A 56 -0.67 17.59 9.82
CA SER A 56 -0.93 18.49 8.70
C SER A 56 0.26 18.46 7.75
N VAL A 57 0.05 18.84 6.49
CA VAL A 57 1.15 18.92 5.53
C VAL A 57 2.15 20.00 6.00
N PRO A 58 3.46 19.71 6.05
CA PRO A 58 4.15 18.53 5.52
C PRO A 58 4.14 17.30 6.44
N LEU A 59 3.99 16.12 5.84
CA LEU A 59 4.06 14.82 6.52
C LEU A 59 5.36 14.64 7.33
N PRO A 60 5.33 13.89 8.45
CA PRO A 60 6.54 13.50 9.18
C PRO A 60 7.57 12.83 8.26
N VAL A 61 8.86 13.09 8.51
CA VAL A 61 9.96 12.60 7.67
C VAL A 61 9.95 11.07 7.55
N ALA A 62 9.62 10.37 8.63
CA ALA A 62 9.55 8.91 8.63
C ALA A 62 8.49 8.38 7.65
N VAL A 63 7.28 8.94 7.69
CA VAL A 63 6.16 8.57 6.80
C VAL A 63 6.45 8.94 5.35
N ALA A 64 6.98 10.14 5.12
CA ALA A 64 7.37 10.57 3.77
C ALA A 64 8.48 9.70 3.17
N SER A 65 9.46 9.28 3.97
CA SER A 65 10.53 8.38 3.56
C SER A 65 9.99 6.99 3.21
N PHE A 66 9.11 6.44 4.06
CA PHE A 66 8.42 5.18 3.82
C PHE A 66 7.65 5.20 2.50
N ILE A 67 6.79 6.21 2.27
CA ILE A 67 5.99 6.33 1.05
C ILE A 67 6.90 6.37 -0.18
N ARG A 68 7.93 7.22 -0.20
CA ARG A 68 8.83 7.35 -1.36
C ARG A 68 9.62 6.08 -1.65
N GLY A 69 10.06 5.37 -0.62
CA GLY A 69 10.75 4.09 -0.78
C GLY A 69 9.80 3.04 -1.34
N TYR A 70 8.61 2.92 -0.75
CA TYR A 70 7.61 1.96 -1.15
C TYR A 70 7.09 2.18 -2.57
N VAL A 71 6.78 3.43 -2.95
CA VAL A 71 6.32 3.78 -4.31
C VAL A 71 7.33 3.37 -5.37
N ARG A 72 8.63 3.54 -5.12
CA ARG A 72 9.69 3.09 -6.04
C ARG A 72 9.67 1.57 -6.20
N THR A 73 9.68 0.85 -5.09
CA THR A 73 9.63 -0.63 -5.12
C THR A 73 8.37 -1.14 -5.82
N PHE A 74 7.21 -0.56 -5.49
CA PHE A 74 5.93 -0.93 -6.08
C PHE A 74 5.90 -0.67 -7.60
N ALA A 75 6.41 0.49 -8.05
CA ALA A 75 6.51 0.81 -9.47
C ALA A 75 7.44 -0.18 -10.21
N ASP A 76 8.60 -0.50 -9.63
CA ASP A 76 9.55 -1.48 -10.21
C ASP A 76 8.94 -2.88 -10.33
N GLU A 77 8.22 -3.32 -9.29
CA GLU A 77 7.51 -4.61 -9.27
C GLU A 77 6.38 -4.66 -10.30
N TRP A 78 5.58 -3.60 -10.40
CA TRP A 78 4.48 -3.47 -11.36
C TRP A 78 4.97 -3.53 -12.81
N VAL A 79 6.03 -2.79 -13.13
CA VAL A 79 6.67 -2.83 -14.46
C VAL A 79 7.18 -4.24 -14.77
N THR A 80 7.77 -4.92 -13.78
CA THR A 80 8.26 -6.30 -13.94
C THR A 80 7.12 -7.29 -14.16
N GLU A 81 6.01 -7.17 -13.45
CA GLU A 81 4.82 -8.03 -13.64
C GLU A 81 4.22 -7.84 -15.04
N ARG A 82 4.05 -6.59 -15.50
CA ARG A 82 3.57 -6.29 -16.87
C ARG A 82 4.52 -6.81 -17.94
N ALA A 83 5.84 -6.69 -17.74
CA ALA A 83 6.82 -7.24 -18.68
C ALA A 83 6.75 -8.78 -18.78
N ARG A 84 6.42 -9.48 -17.68
CA ARG A 84 6.18 -10.93 -17.71
C ARG A 84 4.91 -11.26 -18.48
N GLU A 85 3.80 -10.58 -18.22
CA GLU A 85 2.54 -10.83 -18.94
C GLU A 85 2.66 -10.59 -20.45
N ILE A 86 3.39 -9.54 -20.85
CA ILE A 86 3.73 -9.29 -22.26
C ILE A 86 4.55 -10.46 -22.82
N SER A 87 5.56 -10.92 -22.09
CA SER A 87 6.42 -12.02 -22.53
C SER A 87 5.63 -13.34 -22.66
N ASP A 88 4.72 -13.61 -21.73
CA ASP A 88 3.88 -14.82 -21.71
C ASP A 88 2.84 -14.78 -22.83
N ALA A 89 2.22 -13.62 -23.09
CA ALA A 89 1.27 -13.45 -24.19
C ALA A 89 1.94 -13.65 -25.56
N VAL A 90 3.17 -13.16 -25.74
CA VAL A 90 3.98 -13.40 -26.95
C VAL A 90 4.36 -14.87 -27.06
N ALA A 91 4.87 -15.48 -25.98
CA ALA A 91 5.27 -16.88 -25.98
C ALA A 91 4.10 -17.80 -26.33
N ALA A 92 2.93 -17.61 -25.69
CA ALA A 92 1.73 -18.40 -25.96
C ALA A 92 1.24 -18.28 -27.42
N GLY A 93 1.30 -17.07 -28.00
CA GLY A 93 0.93 -16.84 -29.40
C GLY A 93 1.88 -17.53 -30.39
N LEU A 94 3.19 -17.50 -30.09
CA LEU A 94 4.20 -18.20 -30.89
C LEU A 94 4.06 -19.72 -30.80
N ASP A 95 3.86 -20.27 -29.60
CA ASP A 95 3.67 -21.71 -29.38
C ASP A 95 2.40 -22.24 -30.06
N ALA A 96 1.36 -21.42 -30.15
CA ALA A 96 0.11 -21.73 -30.84
C ALA A 96 0.19 -21.55 -32.38
N GLY A 97 1.32 -21.08 -32.92
CA GLY A 97 1.49 -20.83 -34.35
C GLY A 97 0.57 -19.72 -34.88
N GLU A 98 0.20 -18.77 -34.02
CA GLU A 98 -0.72 -17.69 -34.38
C GLU A 98 -0.07 -16.69 -35.36
N PRO A 99 -0.83 -16.15 -36.32
CA PRO A 99 -0.35 -15.05 -37.14
C PRO A 99 -0.15 -13.79 -36.29
N MET A 100 0.78 -12.93 -36.70
CA MET A 100 1.26 -11.80 -35.88
C MET A 100 0.17 -10.79 -35.48
N ASP A 101 -0.90 -10.66 -36.28
CA ASP A 101 -2.06 -9.84 -35.98
C ASP A 101 -2.85 -10.36 -34.76
N ARG A 102 -2.88 -11.68 -34.55
CA ARG A 102 -3.48 -12.33 -33.39
C ARG A 102 -2.61 -12.21 -32.14
N ILE A 103 -1.30 -12.35 -32.28
CA ILE A 103 -0.34 -12.06 -31.18
C ILE A 103 -0.44 -10.59 -30.77
N ALA A 104 -0.56 -9.66 -31.73
CA ALA A 104 -0.79 -8.24 -31.46
C ALA A 104 -2.16 -7.96 -30.81
N ALA A 105 -3.19 -8.76 -31.10
CA ALA A 105 -4.47 -8.69 -30.38
C ALA A 105 -4.33 -9.16 -28.93
N ARG A 106 -3.61 -10.26 -28.66
CA ARG A 106 -3.30 -10.71 -27.28
C ARG A 106 -2.55 -9.66 -26.48
N LEU A 107 -1.58 -8.99 -27.11
CA LEU A 107 -0.87 -7.89 -26.47
C LEU A 107 -1.80 -6.72 -26.14
N ARG A 108 -2.69 -6.35 -27.05
CA ARG A 108 -3.72 -5.34 -26.79
C ARG A 108 -4.65 -5.75 -25.66
N ASP A 109 -5.06 -7.02 -25.59
CA ASP A 109 -5.88 -7.53 -24.48
C ASP A 109 -5.13 -7.50 -23.14
N VAL A 110 -3.81 -7.74 -23.13
CA VAL A 110 -2.97 -7.51 -21.95
C VAL A 110 -3.08 -6.05 -21.53
N PHE A 111 -2.98 -5.09 -22.45
CA PHE A 111 -3.06 -3.65 -22.14
C PHE A 111 -4.47 -3.12 -21.82
N GLU A 112 -5.51 -3.53 -22.55
CA GLU A 112 -6.91 -3.08 -22.40
C GLU A 112 -7.68 -3.85 -21.31
N GLY A 113 -7.33 -5.12 -21.06
CA GLY A 113 -7.91 -6.00 -20.04
C GLY A 113 -7.06 -6.14 -18.77
N THR A 114 -6.02 -5.31 -18.61
CA THR A 114 -4.90 -5.44 -17.66
C THR A 114 -5.29 -5.65 -16.19
N MET A 115 -6.50 -5.27 -15.78
CA MET A 115 -6.91 -5.38 -14.38
C MET A 115 -8.42 -5.52 -14.27
N SER A 116 -8.87 -6.69 -13.79
CA SER A 116 -10.28 -6.85 -13.41
C SER A 116 -10.65 -5.84 -12.32
N ARG A 117 -11.93 -5.46 -12.26
CA ARG A 117 -12.45 -4.55 -11.22
C ARG A 117 -12.13 -5.09 -9.83
N GLU A 118 -12.19 -6.40 -9.66
CA GLU A 118 -11.90 -7.13 -8.43
C GLU A 118 -10.44 -6.96 -8.03
N ARG A 119 -9.51 -7.16 -8.99
CA ARG A 119 -8.07 -6.98 -8.75
C ARG A 119 -7.72 -5.52 -8.45
N ALA A 120 -8.30 -4.57 -9.18
CA ALA A 120 -8.13 -3.14 -8.91
C ALA A 120 -8.61 -2.77 -7.50
N THR A 121 -9.74 -3.35 -7.08
CA THR A 121 -10.30 -3.12 -5.74
C THR A 121 -9.39 -3.67 -4.65
N VAL A 122 -8.86 -4.88 -4.83
CA VAL A 122 -7.93 -5.51 -3.88
C VAL A 122 -6.66 -4.66 -3.73
N ILE A 123 -6.06 -4.22 -4.84
CA ILE A 123 -4.86 -3.38 -4.82
C ILE A 123 -5.18 -2.05 -4.14
N ALA A 124 -6.22 -1.35 -4.58
CA ALA A 124 -6.60 -0.06 -4.02
C ALA A 124 -6.78 -0.14 -2.51
N ARG A 125 -7.55 -1.13 -2.01
CA ARG A 125 -7.79 -1.34 -0.59
C ARG A 125 -6.49 -1.63 0.18
N THR A 126 -5.67 -2.54 -0.35
CA THR A 126 -4.42 -2.96 0.29
C THR A 126 -3.48 -1.76 0.44
N GLU A 127 -3.33 -0.96 -0.61
CA GLU A 127 -2.48 0.22 -0.59
C GLU A 127 -3.05 1.34 0.29
N THR A 128 -4.37 1.56 0.29
CA THR A 128 -5.00 2.51 1.22
C THR A 128 -4.68 2.15 2.66
N ILE A 129 -4.88 0.89 3.04
CA ILE A 129 -4.71 0.43 4.42
C ILE A 129 -3.25 0.49 4.83
N ARG A 130 -2.32 0.17 3.92
CA ARG A 130 -0.88 0.25 4.20
C ARG A 130 -0.46 1.67 4.53
N ALA A 131 -0.85 2.63 3.69
CA ALA A 131 -0.54 4.03 3.91
C ALA A 131 -1.22 4.59 5.16
N SER A 132 -2.51 4.30 5.33
CA SER A 132 -3.30 4.74 6.48
C SER A 132 -2.73 4.22 7.80
N SER A 133 -2.40 2.93 7.88
CA SER A 133 -1.83 2.34 9.10
C SER A 133 -0.46 2.92 9.43
N ALA A 134 0.37 3.23 8.43
CA ALA A 134 1.65 3.90 8.64
C ALA A 134 1.46 5.31 9.25
N GLY A 135 0.47 6.07 8.76
CA GLY A 135 0.12 7.38 9.31
C GLY A 135 -0.42 7.31 10.73
N ALA A 136 -1.30 6.35 11.02
CA ALA A 136 -1.85 6.11 12.35
C ALA A 136 -0.75 5.78 13.37
N LEU A 137 0.11 4.81 13.03
CA LEU A 137 1.24 4.41 13.87
C LEU A 137 2.18 5.57 14.20
N GLU A 138 2.54 6.37 13.20
CA GLU A 138 3.42 7.52 13.44
C GLU A 138 2.76 8.52 14.38
N ARG A 139 1.47 8.78 14.21
CA ARG A 139 0.77 9.69 15.12
C ARG A 139 0.73 9.16 16.56
N TYR A 140 0.55 7.86 16.75
CA TYR A 140 0.63 7.25 18.07
C TYR A 140 2.03 7.44 18.68
N ARG A 141 3.10 7.26 17.89
CA ARG A 141 4.48 7.51 18.34
C ARG A 141 4.69 8.97 18.76
N GLU A 142 4.25 9.93 17.94
CA GLU A 142 4.33 11.36 18.25
C GLU A 142 3.57 11.71 19.55
N ALA A 143 2.47 11.02 19.82
CA ALA A 143 1.68 11.18 21.04
C ALA A 143 2.24 10.42 22.25
N GLY A 144 3.34 9.68 22.10
CA GLY A 144 3.97 8.92 23.19
C GLY A 144 3.23 7.63 23.58
N VAL A 145 2.36 7.10 22.72
CA VAL A 145 1.70 5.80 22.92
C VAL A 145 2.75 4.69 22.83
N THR A 146 2.80 3.83 23.85
CA THR A 146 3.82 2.79 23.96
C THR A 146 3.38 1.45 23.38
N ASP A 147 2.08 1.22 23.24
CA ASP A 147 1.49 -0.06 22.88
C ASP A 147 0.38 0.10 21.83
N LYS A 148 0.25 -0.89 20.96
CA LYS A 148 -0.69 -0.94 19.84
C LYS A 148 -1.47 -2.24 19.86
N GLU A 149 -2.70 -2.21 19.39
CA GLU A 149 -3.62 -3.34 19.31
C GLU A 149 -4.07 -3.60 17.86
N TRP A 150 -4.21 -4.86 17.47
CA TRP A 150 -4.79 -5.23 16.19
C TRP A 150 -6.31 -5.29 16.24
N SER A 151 -6.99 -4.45 15.45
CA SER A 151 -8.45 -4.48 15.31
C SER A 151 -8.88 -5.17 14.01
N ALA A 152 -9.75 -6.17 14.18
CA ALA A 152 -10.36 -6.96 13.12
C ALA A 152 -11.89 -6.75 13.08
N ASP A 153 -12.37 -5.59 13.55
CA ASP A 153 -13.81 -5.31 13.73
C ASP A 153 -14.56 -5.04 12.42
N GLY A 154 -13.84 -4.91 11.30
CA GLY A 154 -14.43 -4.65 9.99
C GLY A 154 -15.29 -5.82 9.50
N GLU A 155 -16.44 -5.50 8.90
CA GLU A 155 -17.29 -6.50 8.25
C GLU A 155 -16.53 -7.25 7.14
N GLY A 156 -16.65 -8.59 7.15
CA GLY A 156 -15.98 -9.46 6.19
C GLY A 156 -14.49 -9.69 6.46
N THR A 157 -14.02 -9.44 7.70
CA THR A 157 -12.64 -9.76 8.08
C THR A 157 -12.40 -11.28 8.11
N CYS A 158 -11.27 -11.73 7.54
CA CYS A 158 -10.94 -13.14 7.41
C CYS A 158 -10.51 -13.79 8.74
N ALA A 159 -10.50 -15.12 8.79
CA ALA A 159 -10.14 -15.89 9.99
C ALA A 159 -8.72 -15.62 10.49
N GLN A 160 -7.74 -15.41 9.59
CA GLN A 160 -6.37 -15.08 9.97
C GLN A 160 -6.30 -13.75 10.72
N CYS A 161 -6.99 -12.73 10.23
CA CYS A 161 -7.05 -11.43 10.89
C CYS A 161 -7.84 -11.46 12.19
N GLN A 162 -8.90 -12.26 12.26
CA GLN A 162 -9.65 -12.48 13.49
C GLN A 162 -8.80 -13.16 14.57
N ALA A 163 -7.85 -14.02 14.19
CA ALA A 163 -6.92 -14.63 15.13
C ALA A 163 -5.94 -13.62 15.76
N LEU A 164 -5.72 -12.47 15.12
CA LEU A 164 -4.92 -11.37 15.65
C LEU A 164 -5.76 -10.35 16.43
N HIS A 165 -7.10 -10.45 16.39
CA HIS A 165 -7.97 -9.44 17.02
C HIS A 165 -7.71 -9.31 18.52
N GLY A 166 -7.50 -8.09 18.99
CA GLY A 166 -7.19 -7.79 20.39
C GLY A 166 -5.75 -8.12 20.77
N GLU A 167 -4.91 -8.61 19.84
CA GLU A 167 -3.49 -8.79 20.13
C GLU A 167 -2.84 -7.43 20.37
N GLN A 168 -2.26 -7.25 21.55
CA GLN A 168 -1.51 -6.06 21.91
C GLN A 168 -0.01 -6.32 21.83
N ARG A 169 0.73 -5.33 21.33
CA ARG A 169 2.19 -5.34 21.25
C ARG A 169 2.75 -3.96 21.57
N PRO A 170 4.00 -3.88 22.09
CA PRO A 170 4.73 -2.62 22.10
C PRO A 170 4.77 -2.00 20.70
N MET A 171 4.73 -0.67 20.62
CA MET A 171 4.63 0.11 19.38
C MET A 171 5.67 -0.32 18.32
N ASP A 172 6.89 -0.61 18.77
CA ASP A 172 8.04 -0.97 17.94
C ASP A 172 8.26 -2.49 17.81
N ARG A 173 7.25 -3.29 18.18
CA ARG A 173 7.28 -4.74 18.00
C ARG A 173 6.22 -5.19 16.98
N PRO A 174 6.52 -6.20 16.15
CA PRO A 174 5.53 -6.76 15.26
C PRO A 174 4.47 -7.56 16.04
N PHE A 175 3.27 -7.62 15.49
CA PHE A 175 2.25 -8.61 15.84
C PHE A 175 2.70 -10.03 15.45
N THR A 176 1.96 -11.03 15.92
CA THR A 176 2.17 -12.43 15.56
C THR A 176 2.27 -12.58 14.03
N GLY A 177 3.29 -13.32 13.58
CA GLY A 177 3.59 -13.46 12.16
C GLY A 177 4.54 -12.42 11.58
N GLY A 178 5.10 -11.52 12.41
CA GLY A 178 6.08 -10.52 11.96
C GLY A 178 5.46 -9.33 11.26
N ILE A 179 4.19 -9.04 11.53
CA ILE A 179 3.40 -7.99 10.87
C ILE A 179 3.46 -6.73 11.73
N ASP A 180 4.00 -5.64 11.21
CA ASP A 180 4.12 -4.40 11.99
C ASP A 180 2.79 -3.65 12.16
N ALA A 181 1.93 -3.69 11.14
CA ALA A 181 0.57 -3.15 11.10
C ALA A 181 -0.18 -3.69 9.87
N PRO A 182 -1.51 -3.52 9.79
CA PRO A 182 -2.27 -3.82 8.58
C PRO A 182 -1.72 -3.08 7.34
N PRO A 183 -1.85 -3.66 6.14
CA PRO A 183 -2.50 -4.93 5.84
C PRO A 183 -1.60 -6.14 6.10
N ALA A 184 -2.17 -7.24 6.61
CA ALA A 184 -1.47 -8.53 6.71
C ALA A 184 -1.43 -9.31 5.38
N HIS A 185 -2.41 -9.08 4.50
CA HIS A 185 -2.62 -9.83 3.26
C HIS A 185 -3.41 -8.97 2.24
N PRO A 186 -3.52 -9.40 0.96
CA PRO A 186 -4.36 -8.71 -0.02
C PRO A 186 -5.84 -8.67 0.40
N ASP A 187 -6.51 -7.55 0.16
CA ASP A 187 -7.91 -7.26 0.58
C ASP A 187 -8.14 -7.27 2.11
N CYS A 188 -7.09 -7.09 2.91
CA CYS A 188 -7.21 -6.89 4.35
C CYS A 188 -8.16 -5.71 4.67
N ARG A 189 -8.78 -5.72 5.85
CA ARG A 189 -9.75 -4.71 6.32
C ARG A 189 -9.48 -4.21 7.73
N CYS A 190 -8.35 -4.63 8.28
CA CYS A 190 -7.98 -4.39 9.67
C CYS A 190 -7.39 -3.00 9.86
N ALA A 191 -7.35 -2.57 11.11
CA ALA A 191 -6.71 -1.35 11.54
C ALA A 191 -5.85 -1.59 12.78
N THR A 192 -4.99 -0.64 13.12
CA THR A 192 -4.25 -0.65 14.39
C THR A 192 -4.91 0.34 15.34
N LEU A 193 -5.14 -0.03 16.59
CA LEU A 193 -5.64 0.88 17.63
C LEU A 193 -4.50 1.24 18.59
N PRO A 194 -4.48 2.45 19.18
CA PRO A 194 -3.58 2.76 20.28
C PRO A 194 -4.11 2.09 21.56
N VAL A 195 -3.23 1.47 22.33
CA VAL A 195 -3.57 1.03 23.69
C VAL A 195 -3.35 2.22 24.61
N LEU A 196 -4.45 2.78 25.12
CA LEU A 196 -4.40 3.88 26.07
C LEU A 196 -4.43 3.33 27.49
N PRO A 197 -3.65 3.91 28.42
CA PRO A 197 -3.78 3.57 29.83
C PRO A 197 -5.22 3.82 30.28
N GLU A 198 -5.79 2.88 31.05
CA GLU A 198 -7.15 3.04 31.58
C GLU A 198 -7.26 4.40 32.31
N TYR A 199 -8.29 5.16 31.96
CA TYR A 199 -8.68 6.35 32.71
C TYR A 199 -9.21 5.89 34.08
N GLY A 200 -8.30 5.68 35.03
CA GLY A 200 -8.69 5.37 36.40
C GLY A 200 -9.57 6.49 36.95
N GLU A 201 -10.63 6.13 37.67
CA GLU A 201 -11.58 7.03 38.38
C GLU A 201 -10.95 7.97 39.44
N ARG A 202 -9.67 8.33 39.36
CA ARG A 202 -9.04 9.35 40.22
C ARG A 202 -8.00 10.15 39.44
N GLY A 203 -8.50 11.19 38.78
CA GLY A 203 -7.67 12.20 38.11
C GLY A 203 -8.33 13.56 38.06
N GLY A 204 -9.06 13.93 39.12
CA GLY A 204 -9.45 15.32 39.32
C GLY A 204 -8.20 16.20 39.29
N LEU A 205 -8.25 17.25 38.47
CA LEU A 205 -7.40 18.40 38.61
C LEU A 205 -7.53 18.87 40.06
N LYS A 206 -6.45 18.87 40.85
CA LYS A 206 -6.42 19.70 42.04
C LYS A 206 -6.42 21.16 41.57
N VAL A 207 -7.58 21.80 41.67
CA VAL A 207 -7.73 23.23 42.00
C VAL A 207 -8.48 23.31 43.32
#